data_AF-A0A1C4RTJ6-F1
#
_entry.id   AF-A0A1C4RTJ6-F1
#
_cell.length_a   1.000
_cell.length_b   1.000
_cell.length_c   1.000
_cell.angle_alpha   90.00
_cell.angle_beta   90.00
_cell.angle_gamma   90.00
#
_symmetry.space_group_name_H-M   'P 1'
#
loop_
_entity.id
_entity.type
_entity.pdbx_description
1 polymer ?
#
loop_
_entity_poly.entity_id
_entity_poly.type
_entity_poly.pdbx_seq_one_letter_code
_entity_poly.pdbx_strand_id
1 'polypeptide(L)'
;MRDFRDLIVRARIQLGGPIVLVWDNLRLHLTADMRAFIETNGEWLTVFHLPTYAPGLNPQEGIWSLVKREIGNLAAADLTQITRAVKRRLKRIQYRPELVDGCLETTGLALED
;
A
#
# COMPACT_ATOMS: atom_id res chain seq x y z
N MET A 1 -4.18 8.49 -12.82
CA MET A 1 -5.37 8.75 -11.95
C MET A 1 -6.39 7.63 -12.03
N ARG A 2 -6.81 7.22 -13.25
CA ARG A 2 -7.71 6.07 -13.46
C ARG A 2 -7.23 4.81 -12.73
N ASP A 3 -5.94 4.49 -12.85
CA ASP A 3 -5.34 3.29 -12.25
C ASP A 3 -5.51 3.20 -10.72
N PHE A 4 -5.43 4.32 -9.99
CA PHE A 4 -5.59 4.33 -8.52
C PHE A 4 -7.04 4.16 -8.10
N ARG A 5 -7.98 4.83 -8.80
CA ARG A 5 -9.42 4.64 -8.54
C ARG A 5 -9.83 3.20 -8.80
N ASP A 6 -9.38 2.64 -9.92
CA ASP A 6 -9.66 1.26 -10.29
C ASP A 6 -9.08 0.27 -9.27
N LEU A 7 -7.90 0.55 -8.73
CA LEU A 7 -7.32 -0.24 -7.64
C LEU A 7 -8.20 -0.21 -6.37
N ILE A 8 -8.64 0.97 -5.94
CA ILE A 8 -9.49 1.13 -4.75
C ILE A 8 -10.84 0.40 -4.95
N VAL A 9 -11.45 0.55 -6.13
CA VAL A 9 -12.71 -0.15 -6.47
C VAL A 9 -12.52 -1.67 -6.47
N ARG A 10 -11.43 -2.17 -7.07
CA ARG A 10 -11.11 -3.61 -7.06
C ARG A 10 -10.86 -4.13 -5.65
N ALA A 11 -10.16 -3.36 -4.81
CA ALA A 11 -9.97 -3.72 -3.41
C ALA A 11 -11.32 -3.83 -2.68
N ARG A 12 -12.25 -2.89 -2.91
CA ARG A 12 -13.59 -2.94 -2.30
C ARG A 12 -14.34 -4.20 -2.72
N ILE A 13 -14.34 -4.51 -4.01
CA ILE A 13 -15.00 -5.71 -4.54
C ILE A 13 -14.40 -6.98 -3.93
N GLN A 14 -13.07 -7.03 -3.81
CA GLN A 14 -12.35 -8.19 -3.28
C GLN A 14 -12.57 -8.40 -1.77
N LEU A 15 -12.61 -7.31 -1.00
CA LEU A 15 -12.75 -7.34 0.46
C LEU A 15 -14.21 -7.39 0.92
N GLY A 16 -15.16 -7.01 0.06
CA GLY A 16 -16.59 -7.15 0.31
C GLY A 16 -17.18 -6.16 1.34
N GLY A 17 -16.45 -5.08 1.69
CA GLY A 17 -16.88 -4.15 2.73
C GLY A 17 -16.36 -2.72 2.53
N PRO A 18 -16.70 -1.81 3.47
CA PRO A 18 -16.11 -0.47 3.53
C PRO A 18 -14.59 -0.53 3.65
N ILE A 19 -13.91 0.46 3.10
CA ILE A 19 -12.46 0.58 3.11
C ILE A 19 -12.05 1.81 3.93
N VAL A 20 -11.12 1.60 4.86
CA VAL A 20 -10.30 2.67 5.43
C VAL A 20 -8.95 2.66 4.70
N LEU A 21 -8.67 3.72 3.95
CA LEU A 21 -7.44 3.89 3.20
C LEU A 21 -6.53 4.89 3.93
N VAL A 22 -5.42 4.40 4.47
CA VAL A 22 -4.32 5.25 4.97
C VAL A 22 -3.38 5.55 3.81
N TRP A 23 -3.19 6.82 3.47
CA TRP A 23 -2.55 7.22 2.22
C TRP A 23 -1.50 8.32 2.40
N ASP A 24 -0.38 8.21 1.71
CA ASP A 24 0.64 9.27 1.74
C ASP A 24 0.22 10.49 0.90
N ASN A 25 0.94 11.60 1.10
CA ASN A 25 0.68 12.88 0.43
C ASN A 25 1.44 13.03 -0.91
N LEU A 26 1.71 11.95 -1.63
CA LEU A 26 2.26 12.07 -2.98
C LEU A 26 1.33 12.97 -3.82
N ARG A 27 1.89 13.93 -4.56
CA ARG A 27 1.08 14.95 -5.29
C ARG A 27 0.01 14.36 -6.21
N LEU A 28 0.24 13.15 -6.73
CA LEU A 28 -0.70 12.42 -7.57
C LEU A 28 -1.94 11.91 -6.81
N HIS A 29 -1.87 11.78 -5.49
CA HIS A 29 -3.01 11.42 -4.63
C HIS A 29 -3.84 12.66 -4.26
N LEU A 30 -3.23 13.84 -4.27
CA LEU A 30 -3.87 15.14 -3.95
C LEU A 30 -4.56 15.80 -5.15
N THR A 31 -4.67 15.05 -6.24
CA THR A 31 -5.72 15.10 -7.27
C THR A 31 -7.01 15.85 -6.92
N ALA A 32 -7.42 16.95 -7.57
CA ALA A 32 -8.81 17.44 -7.50
C ALA A 32 -9.78 16.31 -7.92
N ASP A 33 -9.39 15.63 -8.98
CA ASP A 33 -10.00 14.42 -9.50
C ASP A 33 -10.06 13.27 -8.46
N MET A 34 -9.05 13.12 -7.61
CA MET A 34 -9.04 12.09 -6.57
C MET A 34 -9.91 12.51 -5.39
N ARG A 35 -9.86 13.78 -5.02
CA ARG A 35 -10.71 14.36 -3.97
C ARG A 35 -12.18 14.19 -4.29
N ALA A 36 -12.60 14.54 -5.52
CA ALA A 36 -13.97 14.34 -5.96
C ALA A 36 -14.39 12.86 -5.92
N PHE A 37 -13.48 11.94 -6.27
CA PHE A 37 -13.73 10.50 -6.17
C PHE A 37 -13.92 10.07 -4.71
N ILE A 38 -13.07 10.53 -3.78
CA ILE A 38 -13.18 10.23 -2.35
C ILE A 38 -14.50 10.77 -1.79
N GLU A 39 -14.82 12.05 -2.06
CA GLU A 39 -16.05 12.70 -1.60
C GLU A 39 -17.30 12.00 -2.10
N THR A 40 -17.34 11.62 -3.39
CA THR A 40 -18.49 10.91 -3.99
C THR A 40 -18.70 9.51 -3.40
N ASN A 41 -17.64 8.90 -2.84
CA ASN A 41 -17.66 7.53 -2.35
C ASN A 41 -17.59 7.42 -0.82
N GLY A 42 -17.83 8.53 -0.10
CA GLY A 42 -17.72 8.61 1.36
C GLY A 42 -18.60 7.64 2.15
N GLU A 43 -19.63 7.05 1.54
CA GLU A 43 -20.46 6.01 2.16
C GLU A 43 -19.68 4.72 2.46
N TRP A 44 -18.67 4.40 1.64
CA TRP A 44 -17.92 3.15 1.74
C TRP A 44 -16.40 3.34 1.76
N LEU A 45 -15.91 4.55 1.50
CA LEU A 45 -14.49 4.88 1.46
C LEU A 45 -14.17 5.98 2.47
N THR A 46 -13.40 5.65 3.50
CA THR A 46 -12.80 6.62 4.44
C THR A 46 -11.31 6.74 4.12
N VAL A 47 -10.79 7.96 4.01
CA VAL A 47 -9.37 8.20 3.68
C VAL A 47 -8.70 9.01 4.79
N PHE A 48 -7.58 8.51 5.31
CA PHE A 48 -6.69 9.22 6.21
C PHE A 48 -5.38 9.54 5.52
N HIS A 49 -5.10 10.83 5.35
CA HIS A 49 -3.83 11.28 4.79
C HIS A 49 -2.75 11.34 5.88
N LEU A 50 -1.61 10.69 5.62
CA LEU A 50 -0.45 10.80 6.50
C LEU A 50 0.16 12.21 6.41
N PRO A 51 0.80 12.71 7.49
CA PRO A 51 1.55 13.96 7.43
C PRO A 51 2.64 13.93 6.34
N THR A 52 2.92 15.08 5.75
CA THR A 52 3.99 15.20 4.76
C THR A 52 5.34 14.84 5.38
N TYR A 53 6.17 14.09 4.65
CA TYR A 53 7.49 13.63 5.10
C TYR A 53 7.47 12.76 6.37
N ALA A 54 6.39 12.00 6.59
CA ALA A 54 6.31 11.02 7.67
C ALA A 54 6.40 9.56 7.17
N PRO A 55 7.50 9.14 6.52
CA PRO A 55 7.64 7.76 6.03
C PRO A 55 7.58 6.72 7.16
N GLY A 56 7.99 7.10 8.38
CA GLY A 56 7.89 6.23 9.57
C GLY A 56 6.46 5.90 10.01
N LEU A 57 5.45 6.57 9.46
CA LEU A 57 4.03 6.27 9.70
C LEU A 57 3.40 5.45 8.58
N ASN A 58 4.14 5.17 7.50
CA ASN A 58 3.62 4.43 6.36
C ASN A 58 4.06 2.94 6.44
N PRO A 59 3.18 2.00 6.78
CA PRO A 59 3.53 0.59 6.91
C PRO A 59 4.01 -0.03 5.59
N GLN A 60 3.66 0.58 4.45
CA GLN A 60 4.17 0.19 3.13
C GLN A 60 5.71 0.29 3.07
N GLU A 61 6.33 1.23 3.78
CA GLU A 61 7.79 1.36 3.82
C GLU A 61 8.45 0.12 4.47
N GLY A 62 7.82 -0.46 5.49
CA GLY A 62 8.24 -1.73 6.09
C GLY A 62 8.20 -2.88 5.08
N ILE A 63 7.10 -2.99 4.33
CA ILE A 63 6.95 -3.98 3.25
C ILE A 63 8.05 -3.79 2.19
N TRP A 64 8.32 -2.55 1.76
CA TRP A 64 9.39 -2.26 0.80
C TRP A 64 10.78 -2.56 1.36
N SER A 65 11.02 -2.33 2.64
CA SER A 65 12.27 -2.73 3.31
C SER A 65 12.46 -4.25 3.25
N LEU A 66 11.41 -5.02 3.55
CA LEU A 66 11.42 -6.48 3.43
C LEU A 66 11.65 -6.97 1.99
N VAL A 67 11.13 -6.25 0.99
CA VAL A 67 11.36 -6.56 -0.43
C VAL A 67 12.81 -6.28 -0.81
N LYS A 68 13.29 -5.05 -0.53
CA LYS A 68 14.63 -4.57 -0.89
C LYS A 68 15.73 -5.41 -0.24
N ARG A 69 15.56 -5.83 1.01
CA ARG A 69 16.56 -6.66 1.71
C ARG A 69 16.83 -7.98 0.99
N GLU A 70 15.84 -8.55 0.32
CA GLU A 70 16.00 -9.84 -0.35
C GLU A 70 16.48 -9.70 -1.80
N ILE A 71 16.12 -8.60 -2.48
CA ILE A 71 16.54 -8.36 -3.87
C ILE A 71 17.79 -7.49 -4.00
N GLY A 72 18.27 -6.88 -2.92
CA GLY A 72 19.36 -5.91 -2.95
C GLY A 72 20.69 -6.45 -3.47
N ASN A 73 20.90 -7.77 -3.35
CA ASN A 73 22.09 -8.46 -3.86
C ASN A 73 21.82 -9.23 -5.17
N LEU A 74 20.66 -9.05 -5.80
CA LEU A 74 20.34 -9.72 -7.05
C LEU A 74 21.11 -9.06 -8.20
N ALA A 75 22.04 -9.82 -8.80
CA ALA A 75 22.69 -9.44 -10.06
C ALA A 75 21.74 -9.67 -11.25
N ALA A 76 20.69 -8.86 -11.34
CA ALA A 76 19.70 -8.94 -12.40
C ALA A 76 20.27 -8.41 -13.73
N ALA A 77 20.14 -9.19 -14.80
CA ALA A 77 20.58 -8.78 -16.13
C ALA A 77 19.60 -7.81 -16.82
N ASP A 78 18.35 -7.79 -16.38
CA ASP A 78 17.28 -6.98 -16.97
C ASP A 78 16.14 -6.67 -15.99
N LEU A 79 15.24 -5.77 -16.39
CA LEU A 79 14.08 -5.37 -15.60
C LEU A 79 13.07 -6.51 -15.38
N THR A 80 13.01 -7.50 -16.29
CA THR A 80 12.12 -8.65 -16.15
C THR A 80 12.53 -9.51 -14.96
N GLN A 81 13.83 -9.70 -14.75
CA GLN A 81 14.36 -10.43 -13.59
C GLN A 81 14.04 -9.71 -12.28
N ILE A 82 14.22 -8.38 -12.23
CA ILE A 82 13.84 -7.56 -11.07
C ILE A 82 12.35 -7.67 -10.80
N THR A 83 11.51 -7.51 -11.84
CA THR A 83 10.05 -7.59 -11.74
C THR A 83 9.60 -8.95 -11.19
N ARG A 84 10.21 -10.04 -11.69
CA ARG A 84 9.93 -11.39 -11.21
C ARG A 84 10.32 -11.56 -9.74
N ALA A 85 11.48 -11.06 -9.34
CA ALA A 85 11.95 -11.13 -7.96
C ALA A 85 11.04 -10.37 -7.00
N VAL A 86 10.66 -9.14 -7.34
CA VAL A 86 9.70 -8.32 -6.58
C VAL A 86 8.36 -9.03 -6.44
N LYS A 87 7.77 -9.50 -7.55
CA LYS A 87 6.48 -10.22 -7.53
C LYS A 87 6.54 -11.48 -6.66
N ARG A 88 7.62 -12.27 -6.77
CA ARG A 88 7.81 -13.47 -5.95
C ARG A 88 7.93 -13.13 -4.46
N ARG A 89 8.59 -12.02 -4.11
CA ARG A 89 8.71 -11.58 -2.72
C ARG A 89 7.38 -11.09 -2.16
N LEU A 90 6.68 -10.21 -2.88
CA LEU A 90 5.35 -9.75 -2.48
C LEU A 90 4.38 -10.92 -2.29
N LYS A 91 4.40 -11.91 -3.21
CA LYS A 91 3.58 -13.13 -3.08
C LYS A 91 3.93 -13.94 -1.83
N ARG A 92 5.20 -14.03 -1.42
CA ARG A 92 5.57 -14.71 -0.16
C ARG A 92 5.12 -13.93 1.08
N ILE A 93 5.20 -12.60 1.05
CA ILE A 93 4.69 -11.76 2.15
C ILE A 93 3.17 -11.96 2.28
N GLN A 94 2.44 -12.07 1.16
CA GLN A 94 1.00 -12.33 1.16
C GLN A 94 0.60 -13.61 1.91
N TYR A 95 1.44 -14.65 1.91
CA TYR A 95 1.20 -15.89 2.65
C TYR A 95 1.72 -15.87 4.10
N ARG A 96 2.19 -14.72 4.57
CA ARG A 96 2.85 -14.52 5.87
C ARG A 96 2.28 -13.27 6.54
N PRO A 97 1.03 -13.31 7.01
CA PRO A 97 0.34 -12.15 7.57
C PRO A 97 1.11 -11.50 8.72
N GLU A 98 1.88 -12.28 9.50
CA GLU A 98 2.67 -11.76 10.62
C GLU A 98 3.72 -10.72 10.19
N LEU A 99 4.17 -10.78 8.93
CA LEU A 99 5.07 -9.76 8.37
C LEU A 99 4.36 -8.46 8.07
N VAL A 100 3.08 -8.52 7.70
CA VAL A 100 2.23 -7.35 7.47
C VAL A 100 1.87 -6.73 8.81
N ASP A 101 1.48 -7.55 9.77
CA ASP A 101 1.13 -7.11 11.14
C ASP A 101 2.31 -6.42 11.81
N GLY A 102 3.51 -7.01 11.75
CA GLY A 102 4.71 -6.35 12.28
C GLY A 102 5.05 -5.02 11.60
N CYS A 103 4.68 -4.82 10.32
CA CYS A 103 4.82 -3.50 9.68
C CYS A 103 3.81 -2.49 10.24
N LEU A 104 2.58 -2.91 10.52
CA LEU A 104 1.54 -2.05 11.12
C LEU A 104 1.88 -1.66 12.56
N GLU A 105 2.37 -2.61 13.36
CA GLU A 105 2.83 -2.37 14.74
C GLU A 105 3.90 -1.28 14.79
N THR A 106 4.89 -1.34 13.89
CA THR A 106 5.99 -0.36 13.86
C THR A 106 5.53 1.07 13.57
N THR A 107 4.34 1.24 12.98
CA THR A 107 3.76 2.56 12.67
C THR A 107 2.67 2.98 13.65
N GLY A 108 2.39 2.17 14.69
CA GLY A 108 1.29 2.41 15.63
C GLY A 108 -0.10 2.25 15.00
N LEU A 109 -0.21 1.50 13.91
CA LEU A 109 -1.47 1.21 13.20
C LEU A 109 -1.94 -0.24 13.43
N ALA A 110 -1.49 -0.86 14.52
CA ALA A 110 -1.95 -2.19 14.91
C ALA A 110 -3.46 -2.17 15.14
N LEU A 111 -4.14 -3.21 14.69
CA LEU A 111 -5.56 -3.41 14.95
C LEU A 111 -5.70 -4.01 16.35
N GLU A 112 -6.54 -3.40 17.19
CA GLU A 112 -6.94 -3.99 18.46
C GLU A 112 -8.06 -5.00 18.21
N ASP A 113 -8.03 -6.12 18.93
CA ASP A 113 -9.07 -7.18 18.89
C ASP A 113 -10.37 -6.75 19.59
#